data_AF-A0A3C0IS07-F1
#
_entry.id   AF-A0A3C0IS07-F1
#
_cell.length_a   1.000
_cell.length_b   1.000
_cell.length_c   1.000
_cell.angle_alpha   90.00
_cell.angle_beta   90.00
_cell.angle_gamma   90.00
#
_symmetry.space_group_name_H-M   'P 1'
#
loop_
_entity.id
_entity.type
_entity.pdbx_description
1 polymer ?
#
loop_
_entity_poly.entity_id
_entity_poly.type
_entity_poly.pdbx_seq_one_letter_code
_entity_poly.pdbx_strand_id
1 'polypeptide(L)' 'MNGPNPATIFPLAHYQRLCFLKNIITNPNIIVGDYTYYDDFEDVHNFEKNVKYHFNF' A
#
# COMPACT_ATOMS: atom_id res chain seq x y z
N MET A 1 3.46 22.77 7.90
CA MET A 1 3.89 22.00 6.71
C MET A 1 2.72 21.12 6.31
N ASN A 2 2.25 21.22 5.06
CA ASN A 2 1.24 20.30 4.55
C ASN A 2 1.97 19.05 4.05
N GLY A 3 1.68 17.90 4.66
CA GLY A 3 2.18 16.62 4.19
C GLY A 3 1.49 16.16 2.90
N PRO A 4 1.94 15.04 2.30
CA PRO A 4 1.25 14.43 1.17
C PRO A 4 -0.20 14.05 1.53
N ASN A 5 -1.08 14.01 0.54
CA ASN A 5 -2.46 13.57 0.75
C ASN A 5 -2.48 12.04 0.99
N PRO A 6 -3.06 11.54 2.09
CA PRO A 6 -3.07 10.10 2.39
C PRO A 6 -3.84 9.28 1.34
N ALA A 7 -4.70 9.90 0.52
CA ALA A 7 -5.41 9.25 -0.59
C ALA A 7 -4.58 9.13 -1.88
N THR A 8 -3.36 9.67 -1.92
CA THR A 8 -2.46 9.53 -3.08
C THR A 8 -1.83 8.14 -3.10
N ILE A 9 -1.86 7.45 -4.24
CA ILE A 9 -1.20 6.13 -4.36
C ILE A 9 0.33 6.29 -4.26
N PHE A 10 0.93 7.14 -5.10
CA PHE A 10 2.38 7.38 -5.15
C PHE A 10 2.71 8.78 -4.60
N PRO A 11 3.10 8.91 -3.32
CA PRO A 11 3.38 10.22 -2.72
C PRO A 11 4.69 10.86 -3.23
N LEU A 12 5.55 10.08 -3.90
CA LEU A 12 6.80 10.54 -4.50
C LEU A 12 6.65 10.62 -6.02
N ALA A 13 6.77 11.83 -6.57
CA ALA A 13 6.71 12.04 -8.01
C ALA A 13 7.82 11.26 -8.72
N HIS A 14 7.47 10.59 -9.83
CA HIS A 14 8.37 9.76 -10.64
C HIS A 14 8.98 8.54 -9.92
N TYR A 15 8.46 8.14 -8.76
CA TYR A 15 8.92 6.95 -8.03
C TYR A 15 7.75 6.00 -7.75
N GLN A 16 7.70 4.87 -8.48
CA GLN A 16 6.57 3.93 -8.45
C GLN A 16 6.84 2.67 -7.62
N ARG A 17 8.02 2.57 -6.98
CA ARG A 17 8.36 1.44 -6.10
C ARG A 17 7.87 1.62 -4.67
N LEU A 18 7.48 2.84 -4.29
CA LEU A 18 6.90 3.16 -3.00
C LEU A 18 5.51 3.75 -3.17
N CYS A 19 4.53 3.21 -2.44
CA CYS A 19 3.16 3.70 -2.41
C CYS A 19 2.64 3.87 -0.99
N PHE A 20 1.56 4.61 -0.81
CA PHE A 20 0.71 4.47 0.37
C PHE A 20 -0.10 3.19 0.25
N LEU A 21 0.23 2.21 1.10
CA LEU A 21 -0.22 0.84 1.00
C LEU A 21 -1.75 0.74 1.02
N LYS A 22 -2.41 1.55 1.86
CA LYS A 22 -3.88 1.61 1.97
C LYS A 22 -4.58 1.76 0.62
N ASN A 23 -4.01 2.53 -0.31
CA ASN A 23 -4.66 2.88 -1.57
C ASN A 23 -4.54 1.80 -2.66
N ILE A 24 -3.77 0.73 -2.41
CA ILE A 24 -3.59 -0.39 -3.33
C ILE A 24 -4.13 -1.72 -2.77
N ILE A 25 -4.59 -1.76 -1.53
CA ILE A 25 -5.23 -2.94 -0.94
C ILE A 25 -6.59 -3.16 -1.58
N THR A 26 -6.82 -4.38 -2.05
CA THR A 26 -8.08 -4.86 -2.62
C THR A 26 -8.77 -5.88 -1.74
N ASN A 27 -8.02 -6.58 -0.87
CA ASN A 27 -8.57 -7.59 0.02
C ASN A 27 -9.33 -6.93 1.20
N PRO A 28 -10.64 -7.19 1.37
CA PRO A 28 -11.44 -6.56 2.42
C PRO A 28 -11.05 -6.97 3.85
N ASN A 29 -10.29 -8.06 4.01
CA ASN A 29 -9.78 -8.51 5.30
C ASN A 29 -8.48 -7.80 5.73
N ILE A 30 -7.92 -6.94 4.87
CA ILE A 30 -6.70 -6.19 5.15
C ILE A 30 -7.07 -4.72 5.41
N ILE A 31 -6.79 -4.25 6.62
CA ILE A 31 -7.02 -2.86 7.03
C ILE A 31 -5.66 -2.19 7.25
N VAL A 32 -5.44 -1.08 6.56
CA VAL A 32 -4.18 -0.33 6.62
C VAL A 32 -4.46 1.10 7.05
N GLY A 33 -3.69 1.59 8.02
CA GLY A 33 -3.77 2.97 8.50
C GLY A 33 -3.24 3.98 7.48
N ASP A 34 -3.69 5.23 7.59
CA ASP A 34 -3.19 6.32 6.76
C ASP A 34 -1.67 6.49 6.89
N TYR A 35 -1.03 6.94 5.81
CA TYR A 35 0.42 7.16 5.72
C TYR A 35 1.31 5.93 5.87
N THR A 36 0.75 4.73 6.05
CA THR A 36 1.50 3.48 5.94
C THR A 36 2.03 3.34 4.52
N TYR A 37 3.35 3.26 4.36
CA TYR A 37 3.97 3.07 3.06
C TYR A 37 4.49 1.64 2.88
N TYR A 38 4.55 1.21 1.63
CA TYR A 38 5.18 -0.04 1.22
C TYR A 38 6.16 0.27 0.08
N ASP A 39 7.38 -0.22 0.18
CA ASP A 39 8.43 -0.10 -0.84
C ASP A 39 8.85 -1.51 -1.28
N ASP A 40 8.77 -1.79 -2.58
CA ASP A 40 9.07 -3.08 -3.17
C ASP A 40 10.03 -2.90 -4.35
N PHE A 41 11.05 -3.77 -4.43
CA PHE A 41 12.05 -3.67 -5.49
C PHE A 41 11.50 -4.00 -6.88
N GLU A 42 10.41 -4.78 -6.94
CA GLU A 42 9.80 -5.25 -8.18
C GLU A 42 8.45 -4.55 -8.44
N ASP A 43 7.48 -4.70 -7.53
CA ASP A 43 6.13 -4.15 -7.67
C ASP A 43 5.42 -4.00 -6.31
N VAL A 44 4.88 -2.81 -6.02
CA VAL A 44 4.12 -2.52 -4.80
C VAL A 44 2.89 -3.42 -4.62
N HIS A 45 2.34 -3.98 -5.69
CA HIS A 45 1.18 -4.88 -5.65
C HIS A 45 1.51 -6.28 -5.09
N ASN A 46 2.78 -6.56 -4.77
CA ASN A 46 3.19 -7.85 -4.19
C ASN A 46 2.77 -8.03 -2.72
N PHE A 47 2.40 -6.96 -2.00
CA PHE A 47 2.11 -7.02 -0.57
C PHE A 47 1.09 -8.11 -0.20
N GLU A 48 -0.05 -8.19 -0.88
CA GLU A 48 -1.12 -9.13 -0.53
C GLU A 48 -0.70 -10.60 -0.69
N LYS A 49 0.20 -10.89 -1.65
CA LYS A 49 0.74 -12.24 -1.89
C LYS A 49 1.57 -12.75 -0.70
N ASN A 50 2.06 -11.85 0.15
CA ASN A 50 2.90 -12.16 1.30
C ASN A 50 2.10 -12.34 2.61
N VAL A 51 0.79 -12.11 2.60
CA VAL A 51 -0.08 -12.33 3.76
C VAL A 51 -0.51 -13.81 3.78
N LYS A 52 -0.10 -14.59 4.78
CA LYS A 52 -0.30 -16.06 4.75
C LYS A 52 -1.61 -16.58 5.35
N TYR A 53 -2.22 -15.81 6.25
CA TYR A 53 -3.30 -16.30 7.12
C TYR A 53 -4.62 -15.54 6.93
N HIS A 54 -4.93 -15.07 5.72
CA HIS A 54 -6.25 -14.52 5.39
C HIS A 54 -7.17 -15.66 4.91
N PHE A 55 -7.89 -16.28 5.84
CA PHE A 55 -8.82 -17.37 5.52
C PHE A 55 -10.14 -16.82 4.96
N ASN A 56 -10.70 -17.47 3.94
CA ASN A 56 -12.09 -17.27 3.52
C ASN A 56 -12.97 -17.95 4.57
N PHE A 57 -13.73 -17.17 5.33
CA PHE A 57 -14.72 -17.67 6.28
C PHE A 57 -16.09 -17.81 5.63
#